data_AF-A0A1F7X2Y6-F1
#
_entry.id   AF-A0A1F7X2Y6-F1
#
_cell.length_a   1.000
_cell.length_b   1.000
_cell.length_c   1.000
_cell.angle_alpha   90.00
_cell.angle_beta   90.00
_cell.angle_gamma   90.00
#
_symmetry.space_group_name_H-M   'P 1'
#
loop_
_entity.id
_entity.type
_entity.pdbx_description
1 polymer ?
#
loop_
_entity_poly.entity_id
_entity_poly.type
_entity_poly.pdbx_seq_one_letter_code
_entity_poly.pdbx_strand_id
1 'polypeptide(L)'
;MQKFKAYVQKMLDFEKDAFNKFRVVHDDYALNPDKFQDEFNLEGEKILTIVRTWENKLCMQSEKAGYGSYTTNLAEKFQEEVRKHFPEIVNVGLKVENKSQEASRPKFRRFPNKLVTSIFQIKRIKLS
;
A
#
# COMPACT_ATOMS: atom_id res chain seq x y z
N MET A 1 -6.76 5.96 -29.08
CA MET A 1 -6.13 6.19 -27.76
C MET A 1 -6.95 5.47 -26.70
N GLN A 2 -6.33 4.67 -25.84
CA GLN A 2 -7.04 4.03 -24.73
C GLN A 2 -7.39 5.08 -23.66
N LYS A 3 -8.62 5.04 -23.14
CA LYS A 3 -9.18 6.06 -22.22
C LYS A 3 -8.28 6.33 -20.99
N PHE A 4 -7.59 5.31 -20.47
CA PHE A 4 -6.71 5.45 -19.31
C PHE A 4 -5.51 6.36 -19.57
N LYS A 5 -4.89 6.32 -20.75
CA LYS A 5 -3.72 7.16 -21.08
C LYS A 5 -4.07 8.65 -21.06
N ALA A 6 -5.22 8.99 -21.63
CA ALA A 6 -5.72 10.36 -21.58
C ALA A 6 -6.04 10.82 -20.15
N TYR A 7 -6.47 9.90 -19.28
CA TYR A 7 -6.71 10.18 -17.87
C TYR A 7 -5.43 10.40 -17.08
N VAL A 8 -4.39 9.57 -17.30
CA VAL A 8 -3.06 9.77 -16.72
C VAL A 8 -2.51 11.13 -17.13
N GLN A 9 -2.62 11.50 -18.41
CA GLN A 9 -2.12 12.78 -18.89
C GLN A 9 -2.86 13.96 -18.26
N LYS A 10 -4.20 13.89 -18.15
CA LYS A 10 -4.99 14.88 -17.42
C LYS A 10 -4.60 15.00 -15.95
N MET A 11 -4.32 13.88 -15.29
CA MET A 11 -3.85 13.88 -13.89
C MET A 11 -2.50 14.61 -13.79
N LEU A 12 -1.54 14.29 -14.68
CA LEU A 12 -0.23 14.93 -14.70
C LEU A 12 -0.31 16.43 -15.01
N ASP A 13 -1.22 16.83 -15.91
CA ASP A 13 -1.41 18.24 -16.28
C ASP A 13 -2.07 19.03 -15.16
N PHE A 14 -3.05 18.44 -14.47
CA PHE A 14 -3.80 19.10 -13.39
C PHE A 14 -2.97 19.23 -12.11
N GLU A 15 -2.21 18.20 -11.77
CA GLU A 15 -1.39 18.13 -10.55
C GLU A 15 0.10 18.33 -10.82
N LYS A 16 0.41 19.06 -11.90
CA LYS A 16 1.77 19.25 -12.40
C LYS A 16 2.73 19.74 -11.32
N ASP A 17 2.28 20.65 -10.46
CA ASP A 17 3.11 21.20 -9.39
C ASP A 17 3.45 20.17 -8.31
N ALA A 18 2.49 19.30 -7.95
CA ALA A 18 2.73 18.22 -6.99
C ALA A 18 3.71 17.19 -7.58
N PHE A 19 3.49 16.78 -8.83
CA PHE A 19 4.38 15.83 -9.51
C PHE A 19 5.78 16.40 -9.76
N ASN A 20 5.92 17.69 -10.06
CA ASN A 20 7.23 18.33 -10.21
C ASN A 20 8.01 18.34 -8.90
N LYS A 21 7.36 18.65 -7.77
CA LYS A 21 8.00 18.60 -6.45
C LYS A 21 8.44 17.18 -6.10
N PHE A 22 7.55 16.21 -6.32
CA PHE A 22 7.86 14.81 -6.08
C PHE A 22 9.02 14.32 -6.96
N ARG A 23 9.14 14.80 -8.20
CA ARG A 23 10.22 14.41 -9.11
C ARG A 23 11.61 14.75 -8.55
N VAL A 24 11.77 15.91 -7.90
CA VAL A 24 13.04 16.30 -7.27
C VAL A 24 13.38 15.31 -6.15
N VAL A 25 12.44 15.05 -5.25
CA VAL A 25 12.63 14.12 -4.12
C VAL A 25 12.85 12.69 -4.61
N HIS A 26 12.18 12.28 -5.69
CA HIS A 26 12.36 10.98 -6.32
C HIS A 26 13.78 10.82 -6.89
N ASP A 27 14.30 11.84 -7.57
CA ASP A 27 15.64 11.80 -8.14
C ASP A 27 16.71 11.78 -7.03
N ASP A 28 16.48 12.51 -5.93
CA ASP A 28 17.34 12.48 -4.73
C ASP A 28 17.27 11.12 -4.01
N TYR A 29 16.08 10.53 -3.92
CA TYR A 29 15.86 9.19 -3.36
C TYR A 29 16.57 8.11 -4.18
N ALA A 30 16.54 8.22 -5.51
CA ALA A 30 17.25 7.29 -6.39
C ALA A 30 18.77 7.33 -6.19
N LEU A 31 19.32 8.45 -5.71
CA LEU A 31 20.73 8.61 -5.38
C LEU A 31 21.06 8.12 -3.96
N ASN A 32 20.24 8.47 -2.96
CA ASN A 32 20.49 8.15 -1.55
C ASN A 32 19.18 7.78 -0.82
N PRO A 33 18.69 6.54 -0.99
CA PRO A 33 17.39 6.14 -0.46
C PRO A 33 17.35 6.23 1.08
N ASP A 34 18.43 5.87 1.76
CA ASP A 34 18.50 5.87 3.23
C ASP A 34 18.33 7.25 3.85
N LYS A 35 18.79 8.31 3.15
CA LYS A 35 18.74 9.69 3.66
C LYS A 35 17.40 10.36 3.36
N PHE A 36 16.82 10.06 2.21
CA PHE A 36 15.62 10.73 1.70
C PHE A 36 14.33 9.92 1.91
N GLN A 37 14.39 8.74 2.52
CA GLN A 37 13.23 7.86 2.73
C GLN A 37 12.05 8.56 3.42
N ASP A 38 12.30 9.35 4.45
CA ASP A 38 11.24 10.02 5.21
C ASP A 38 10.50 11.08 4.37
N GLU A 39 11.27 11.90 3.65
CA GLU A 39 10.73 12.95 2.77
C GLU A 39 10.05 12.34 1.53
N PHE A 40 10.66 11.30 0.96
CA PHE A 40 10.09 10.54 -0.14
C PHE A 40 8.77 9.88 0.24
N ASN A 41 8.67 9.32 1.45
CA ASN A 41 7.43 8.73 1.96
C ASN A 41 6.35 9.79 2.15
N LEU A 42 6.70 10.94 2.74
CA LEU A 42 5.75 12.01 3.03
C LEU A 42 5.19 12.66 1.75
N GLU A 43 6.05 12.96 0.77
CA GLU A 43 5.58 13.50 -0.51
C GLU A 43 4.93 12.42 -1.39
N GLY A 44 5.46 11.21 -1.37
CA GLY A 44 4.91 10.06 -2.09
C GLY A 44 3.50 9.69 -1.64
N GLU A 45 3.16 9.82 -0.35
CA GLU A 45 1.81 9.58 0.16
C GLU A 45 0.77 10.51 -0.47
N LYS A 46 1.13 11.78 -0.67
CA LYS A 46 0.27 12.76 -1.35
C LYS A 46 0.05 12.36 -2.80
N ILE A 47 1.10 11.97 -3.51
CA ILE A 47 1.02 11.52 -4.90
C ILE A 47 0.16 10.26 -5.01
N LEU A 48 0.37 9.27 -4.14
CA LEU A 48 -0.45 8.05 -4.12
C LEU A 48 -1.93 8.35 -3.88
N THR A 49 -2.23 9.33 -3.02
CA THR A 49 -3.61 9.76 -2.76
C THR A 49 -4.25 10.39 -4.00
N ILE A 50 -3.50 11.22 -4.72
CA ILE A 50 -3.93 11.81 -6.00
C ILE A 50 -4.20 10.69 -7.02
N VAL A 51 -3.22 9.79 -7.23
CA VAL A 51 -3.32 8.68 -8.18
C VAL A 51 -4.57 7.83 -7.89
N ARG A 52 -4.79 7.42 -6.63
CA ARG A 52 -5.99 6.67 -6.21
C ARG A 52 -7.29 7.43 -6.47
N THR A 53 -7.29 8.74 -6.24
CA THR A 53 -8.48 9.58 -6.49
C THR A 53 -8.83 9.61 -7.97
N TRP A 54 -7.83 9.71 -8.84
CA TRP A 54 -8.02 9.70 -10.29
C TRP A 54 -8.37 8.32 -10.85
N GLU A 55 -7.76 7.27 -10.33
CA GLU A 55 -8.11 5.88 -10.63
C GLU A 55 -9.57 5.57 -10.27
N ASN A 56 -10.01 5.97 -9.07
CA ASN A 56 -11.40 5.83 -8.65
C ASN A 56 -12.35 6.59 -9.58
N LYS A 57 -12.01 7.83 -9.97
CA LYS A 57 -12.82 8.60 -10.94
C LYS A 57 -12.95 7.89 -12.29
N LEU A 58 -11.89 7.23 -12.74
CA LEU A 58 -11.87 6.47 -14.00
C LEU A 58 -12.75 5.20 -13.91
N CYS A 59 -12.71 4.51 -12.77
CA CYS A 59 -13.43 3.24 -12.56
C CYS A 59 -14.91 3.44 -12.17
N MET A 60 -15.24 4.53 -11.47
CA MET A 60 -16.56 4.76 -10.87
C MET A 60 -17.72 4.71 -11.88
N GLN A 61 -17.52 5.22 -13.11
CA GLN A 61 -18.57 5.18 -14.15
C GLN A 61 -18.82 3.75 -14.66
N SER A 62 -17.77 2.93 -14.75
CA SER A 62 -17.85 1.57 -15.28
C SER A 62 -18.34 0.58 -14.22
N GLU A 63 -17.97 0.78 -12.96
CA GLU A 63 -18.50 0.04 -11.81
C GLU A 63 -19.98 0.28 -11.61
N LYS A 64 -20.45 1.55 -11.72
CA LYS A 64 -21.87 1.88 -11.65
C LYS A 64 -22.70 1.18 -12.73
N ALA A 65 -22.11 0.90 -13.88
CA ALA A 65 -22.74 0.16 -14.98
C ALA A 65 -22.63 -1.37 -14.84
N GLY A 66 -22.04 -1.89 -13.75
CA GLY A 66 -21.94 -3.32 -13.46
C GLY A 66 -20.70 -4.01 -14.04
N TYR A 67 -19.73 -3.27 -14.59
CA TYR A 67 -18.54 -3.84 -15.23
C TYR A 67 -17.32 -3.91 -14.29
N GLY A 68 -17.48 -4.51 -13.09
CA GLY A 68 -16.41 -4.57 -12.09
C GLY A 68 -15.13 -5.30 -12.55
N SER A 69 -15.25 -6.38 -13.34
CA SER A 69 -14.07 -7.10 -13.87
C SER A 69 -13.31 -6.30 -14.94
N TYR A 70 -14.00 -5.40 -15.64
CA TYR A 70 -13.36 -4.49 -16.60
C TYR A 70 -12.61 -3.37 -15.89
N THR A 71 -13.11 -2.86 -14.76
CA THR A 71 -12.45 -1.80 -14.00
C THR A 71 -11.16 -2.26 -13.35
N THR A 72 -11.07 -3.52 -12.89
CA THR A 72 -9.81 -4.10 -12.39
C THR A 72 -8.70 -4.05 -13.44
N ASN A 73 -8.97 -4.54 -14.66
CA ASN A 73 -8.00 -4.48 -15.76
C ASN A 73 -7.63 -3.03 -16.17
N LEU A 74 -8.57 -2.09 -16.01
CA LEU A 74 -8.35 -0.69 -16.34
C LEU A 74 -7.48 0.01 -15.29
N ALA A 75 -7.73 -0.29 -14.01
CA ALA A 75 -6.95 0.16 -12.86
C ALA A 75 -5.50 -0.33 -12.96
N GLU A 76 -5.28 -1.62 -13.25
CA GLU A 76 -3.94 -2.17 -13.46
C GLU A 76 -3.18 -1.43 -14.57
N LYS A 77 -3.81 -1.23 -15.74
CA LYS A 77 -3.20 -0.49 -16.85
C LYS A 77 -2.94 0.98 -16.52
N PHE A 78 -3.80 1.60 -15.71
CA PHE A 78 -3.60 2.97 -15.24
C PHE A 78 -2.35 3.05 -14.34
N GLN A 79 -2.24 2.15 -13.37
CA GLN A 79 -1.08 2.07 -12.46
C GLN A 79 0.21 1.74 -13.22
N GLU A 80 0.17 0.85 -14.22
CA GLU A 80 1.32 0.54 -15.07
C GLU A 80 1.84 1.77 -15.82
N GLU A 81 0.96 2.61 -16.37
CA GLU A 81 1.38 3.84 -17.04
C GLU A 81 1.98 4.84 -16.04
N VAL A 82 1.41 4.97 -14.83
CA VAL A 82 1.99 5.82 -13.78
C VAL A 82 3.40 5.35 -13.38
N ARG A 83 3.61 4.03 -13.25
CA ARG A 83 4.93 3.44 -12.95
C ARG A 83 5.97 3.70 -14.03
N LYS A 84 5.56 3.84 -15.30
CA LYS A 84 6.49 4.23 -16.38
C LYS A 84 7.04 5.64 -16.20
N HIS A 85 6.28 6.52 -15.55
CA HIS A 85 6.73 7.87 -15.22
C HIS A 85 7.53 7.93 -13.92
N PHE A 86 7.15 7.12 -12.92
CA PHE A 86 7.77 7.10 -11.60
C PHE A 86 8.00 5.64 -11.14
N PRO A 87 9.16 5.03 -11.48
CA PRO A 87 9.42 3.62 -11.17
C PRO A 87 9.51 3.33 -9.66
N GLU A 88 10.04 4.27 -8.88
CA GLU A 88 10.23 4.12 -7.43
C GLU A 88 8.95 4.35 -6.61
N ILE A 89 7.82 4.70 -7.24
CA ILE A 89 6.57 5.01 -6.53
C ILE A 89 6.05 3.83 -5.69
N VAL A 90 6.48 2.60 -6.01
CA VAL A 90 6.15 1.38 -5.26
C VAL A 90 6.88 1.32 -3.92
N ASN A 91 8.02 2.01 -3.79
CA ASN A 91 8.85 2.02 -2.59
C ASN A 91 8.38 3.04 -1.54
N VAL A 92 7.37 3.85 -1.87
CA VAL A 92 6.71 4.78 -0.95
C VAL A 92 6.05 3.99 0.19
N GLY A 93 6.44 4.31 1.43
CA GLY A 93 5.93 3.69 2.64
C GLY A 93 6.71 2.46 3.11
N LEU A 94 7.78 2.07 2.43
CA LEU A 94 8.69 1.04 2.93
C LEU A 94 9.47 1.58 4.14
N LYS A 95 9.44 0.84 5.24
CA LYS A 95 10.32 1.07 6.39
C LYS A 95 11.49 0.10 6.27
N VAL A 96 12.68 0.62 5.96
CA VAL A 96 13.90 -0.17 5.95
C VAL A 96 14.31 -0.43 7.41
N GLU A 97 13.90 -1.58 7.96
CA GLU A 97 14.44 -2.05 9.22
C GLU A 97 15.88 -2.52 8.99
N ASN A 98 16.85 -1.67 9.35
CA ASN A 98 18.26 -2.05 9.37
C ASN A 98 18.47 -3.20 10.37
N LYS A 99 18.64 -4.43 9.87
CA LYS A 99 18.85 -5.66 10.66
C LYS A 99 20.20 -5.75 11.38
N SER A 100 20.85 -4.63 11.69
CA SER A 100 22.03 -4.60 12.55
C SER A 100 21.68 -4.72 14.04
N GLN A 101 20.39 -4.74 14.41
CA GLN A 101 19.91 -4.87 15.80
C GLN A 101 19.14 -6.19 16.06
N GLU A 102 19.52 -7.30 15.42
CA GLU A 102 18.93 -8.63 15.72
C GLU A 102 19.49 -9.26 17.02
N ALA A 103 20.56 -8.70 17.61
CA ALA A 103 21.26 -9.30 18.74
C ALA A 103 20.58 -9.12 20.12
N SER A 104 19.61 -8.20 20.27
CA SER A 104 19.01 -7.87 21.57
C SER A 104 17.55 -8.29 21.74
N ARG A 105 16.88 -8.81 20.71
CA ARG A 105 15.47 -9.20 20.83
C ARG A 105 15.35 -10.57 21.51
N PRO A 106 14.78 -10.68 22.72
CA PRO A 106 14.60 -11.98 23.35
C PRO A 106 13.64 -12.80 22.49
N LYS A 107 14.12 -13.92 21.95
CA LYS A 107 13.30 -14.89 21.24
C LYS A 107 12.22 -15.37 22.21
N PHE A 108 10.98 -14.91 22.01
CA PHE A 108 9.83 -15.39 22.75
C PHE A 108 9.66 -16.87 22.41
N ARG A 109 10.15 -17.76 23.29
CA ARG A 109 10.00 -19.20 23.11
C ARG A 109 8.50 -19.49 23.19
N ARG A 110 7.92 -20.02 22.10
CA ARG A 110 6.57 -20.58 22.16
C ARG A 110 6.60 -21.72 23.18
N PHE A 111 5.85 -21.57 24.26
CA PHE A 111 5.61 -22.67 25.19
C PHE A 111 4.76 -23.73 24.48
N PRO A 112 5.14 -25.02 24.53
CA PRO A 112 4.30 -26.08 24.02
C PRO A 112 3.05 -26.18 24.90
N ASN A 113 1.87 -25.98 24.28
CA ASN A 113 0.58 -26.27 24.91
C ASN A 113 0.52 -27.75 25.26
N LYS A 114 0.77 -28.10 26.53
CA LYS A 114 0.43 -29.40 27.09
C LYS A 114 -0.86 -29.27 27.89
N LEU A 115 -1.92 -29.82 27.29
CA LEU A 115 -3.00 -30.60 27.92
C LEU A 115 -3.54 -30.07 29.26
N VAL A 116 -4.74 -29.47 29.22
CA VAL A 116 -5.67 -29.55 30.36
C VAL A 116 -6.95 -30.20 29.85
N THR A 117 -6.93 -31.53 29.81
CA THR A 117 -8.12 -32.36 29.76
C THR A 117 -8.71 -32.50 31.17
N SER A 118 -10.05 -32.45 31.24
CA SER A 118 -10.90 -33.05 32.28
C SER A 118 -10.98 -32.37 33.65
N ILE A 119 -11.83 -31.33 33.79
CA ILE A 119 -12.60 -31.07 35.03
C ILE A 119 -13.98 -30.49 34.68
N PHE A 120 -14.91 -31.33 34.25
CA PHE A 120 -16.36 -31.05 34.34
C PHE A 120 -17.11 -32.34 34.64
N GLN A 121 -16.84 -32.95 35.79
CA GLN A 121 -17.84 -33.74 36.50
C GLN A 121 -18.37 -32.90 37.66
N ILE A 122 -19.39 -32.09 37.38
CA ILE A 122 -20.21 -31.49 38.43
C ILE A 122 -21.29 -32.52 38.79
N LYS A 123 -21.13 -33.08 39.99
CA LYS A 123 -22.10 -33.93 40.70
C LYS A 123 -23.49 -33.30 40.65
N ARG A 124 -24.48 -34.01 40.07
CA ARG A 124 -25.91 -33.81 40.37
C ARG A 124 -26.14 -34.18 41.84
N ILE A 125 -26.37 -33.18 42.69
CA ILE A 125 -27.01 -33.37 43.99
C ILE A 125 -28.53 -33.42 43.70
N LYS A 126 -29.16 -34.57 43.97
CA LYS A 126 -30.62 -34.67 44.05
C LYS A 126 -31.02 -34.34 45.50
N LEU A 127 -31.85 -33.31 45.69
CA LEU A 127 -32.70 -33.19 46.86
C LEU A 127 -33.93 -34.09 46.65
N SER A 128 -34.11 -35.08 47.53
CA SER A 128 -35.39 -35.48 48.13
C SER A 128 -35.18 -36.62 49.12
#